data_AF-A0A4S8K9M0-F1
#
_entry.id   AF-A0A4S8K9M0-F1
#
_cell.length_a   1.000
_cell.length_b   1.000
_cell.length_c   1.000
_cell.angle_alpha   90.00
_cell.angle_beta   90.00
_cell.angle_gamma   90.00
#
_symmetry.space_group_name_H-M   'P 1'
#
loop_
_entity.id
_entity.type
_entity.pdbx_description
1 polymer ?
#
loop_
_entity_poly.entity_id
_entity_poly.type
_entity_poly.pdbx_seq_one_letter_code
_entity_poly.pdbx_strand_id
1 'polypeptide(L)' 'MNVEWAMPESVYHSSFVDEEGIMKACGCPLLPLKTHINGPAPVSDQDKINIVDEAITFFRANVFKIFDIKSPAD' A
#
# COMPACT_ATOMS: atom_id res chain seq x y z
N MET A 1 -1.56 8.97 -36.09
CA MET A 1 -1.34 7.79 -35.24
C MET A 1 -0.46 8.22 -34.09
N ASN A 2 -1.05 8.63 -32.96
CA ASN A 2 -0.31 8.78 -31.71
C ASN A 2 -0.83 7.70 -30.78
N VAL A 3 -0.10 6.59 -30.73
CA VAL A 3 -0.22 5.62 -29.65
C VAL A 3 0.87 6.00 -28.66
N GLU A 4 0.48 6.75 -27.65
CA GLU A 4 1.29 6.99 -26.46
C GLU A 4 1.31 5.68 -25.68
N TRP A 5 2.23 4.78 -26.04
CA TRP A 5 2.50 3.58 -25.26
C TRP A 5 3.33 3.99 -24.05
N ALA A 6 2.68 4.56 -23.03
CA ALA A 6 3.25 4.58 -21.70
C ALA A 6 3.48 3.12 -21.30
N MET A 7 4.75 2.70 -21.24
CA MET A 7 5.09 1.40 -20.68
C MET A 7 4.58 1.41 -19.24
N PRO A 8 3.75 0.44 -18.80
CA PRO A 8 3.32 0.40 -17.41
C PRO A 8 4.59 0.32 -16.56
N GLU A 9 4.79 1.33 -15.71
CA GLU A 9 5.92 1.34 -14.79
C GLU A 9 5.88 0.02 -14.02
N SER A 10 6.99 -0.73 -14.04
CA SER A 10 7.05 -2.08 -13.47
C SER A 10 7.16 -2.04 -11.94
N VAL A 11 6.35 -1.21 -11.29
CA VAL A 11 6.27 -1.02 -9.84
C VAL A 11 4.81 -1.05 -9.42
N TYR A 12 4.58 -1.63 -8.25
CA TYR A 12 3.28 -1.77 -7.65
C TYR A 12 3.07 -0.67 -6.60
N HIS A 13 2.03 0.12 -6.75
CA HIS A 13 1.57 1.10 -5.75
C HIS A 13 0.43 0.51 -4.94
N SER A 14 0.35 0.87 -3.66
CA SER A 14 -0.67 0.31 -2.78
C SER A 14 -2.06 0.65 -3.30
N SER A 15 -2.96 -0.33 -3.20
CA SER A 15 -4.37 -0.15 -3.50
C SER A 15 -5.14 0.55 -2.37
N PHE A 16 -4.54 0.71 -1.19
CA PHE A 16 -5.11 1.40 -0.03
C PHE A 16 -4.98 2.93 -0.17
N VAL A 17 -5.57 3.50 -1.22
CA VAL A 17 -5.56 4.93 -1.49
C VAL A 17 -6.66 5.65 -0.72
N ASP A 18 -6.26 6.62 0.11
CA ASP A 18 -7.11 7.57 0.84
C ASP A 18 -8.46 7.00 1.33
N GLU A 19 -8.40 6.04 2.26
CA GLU A 19 -9.59 5.67 3.03
C GLU A 19 -10.00 6.86 3.91
N GLU A 20 -11.12 7.50 3.56
CA GLU A 20 -11.67 8.63 4.31
C GLU A 20 -11.86 8.25 5.79
N GLY A 21 -11.32 9.08 6.69
CA GLY A 21 -11.41 8.85 8.13
C GLY A 21 -10.28 8.02 8.73
N ILE A 22 -9.30 7.55 7.94
CA ILE A 22 -8.11 6.90 8.49
C ILE A 22 -7.15 7.91 9.12
N MET A 23 -6.76 7.62 10.36
CA MET A 23 -5.77 8.39 11.09
C MET A 23 -4.40 8.28 10.40
N LYS A 24 -3.75 9.42 10.16
CA LYS A 24 -2.40 9.48 9.59
C LYS A 24 -1.38 9.78 10.68
N ALA A 25 -0.26 9.06 10.70
CA ALA A 25 0.91 9.33 11.52
C ALA A 25 2.04 9.83 10.62
N CYS A 26 2.42 11.09 10.77
CA CYS A 26 3.49 11.72 9.98
C CYS A 26 3.33 11.59 8.46
N GLY A 27 2.08 11.56 7.96
CA GLY A 27 1.79 11.43 6.55
C GLY A 27 1.53 9.99 6.07
N CYS A 28 1.83 8.96 6.87
CA CYS A 28 1.48 7.57 6.57
C CYS A 28 0.14 7.18 7.22
N PRO A 29 -0.74 6.44 6.53
CA PRO A 29 -2.01 6.01 7.09
C PRO A 29 -1.82 4.86 8.08
N LEU A 30 -2.51 4.92 9.22
CA LEU A 30 -2.58 3.82 10.18
C LEU A 30 -3.64 2.82 9.71
N LEU A 31 -3.29 2.05 8.68
CA LEU A 31 -4.18 1.06 8.07
C LEU A 31 -4.44 -0.12 9.02
N PRO A 32 -5.64 -0.75 8.95
CA PRO A 32 -5.96 -1.89 9.78
C PRO A 32 -4.99 -3.08 9.58
N LEU A 33 -4.54 -3.70 10.68
CA LEU A 33 -3.59 -4.82 10.66
C LEU A 33 -4.20 -6.09 11.26
N LYS A 34 -3.82 -7.25 10.72
CA LYS A 34 -4.11 -8.58 11.30
C LYS A 34 -3.02 -8.93 12.30
N THR A 35 -3.14 -8.43 13.52
CA THR A 35 -2.13 -8.68 14.55
C THR A 35 -2.75 -8.88 15.92
N HIS A 36 -2.11 -9.72 16.73
CA HIS A 36 -2.39 -9.88 18.15
C HIS A 36 -1.51 -8.98 19.03
N ILE A 37 -0.62 -8.20 18.41
CA ILE A 37 0.29 -7.29 19.08
C ILE A 37 -0.42 -5.96 19.30
N ASN A 38 -0.30 -5.40 20.50
CA ASN A 38 -0.86 -4.09 20.82
C ASN A 38 -0.16 -2.97 20.03
N GLY A 39 -0.94 -2.11 19.40
CA GLY A 39 -0.44 -0.98 18.63
C GLY A 39 -1.55 0.04 18.32
N PRO A 40 -1.18 1.21 17.75
CA PRO A 40 -2.13 2.28 17.43
C PRO A 40 -2.96 2.02 16.16
N ALA A 41 -2.59 1.02 15.37
CA ALA A 41 -3.30 0.66 14.15
C ALA A 41 -4.64 -0.05 14.48
N PRO A 42 -5.72 0.22 13.74
CA PRO A 42 -6.98 -0.50 13.89
C PRO A 42 -6.81 -2.02 13.65
N VAL A 43 -7.74 -2.81 14.19
CA VAL A 43 -7.76 -4.25 13.95
C VAL A 43 -8.45 -4.53 12.62
N SER A 44 -7.79 -5.32 11.76
CA SER A 44 -8.38 -5.83 10.51
C SER A 44 -9.11 -7.14 10.74
N ASP A 45 -10.17 -7.39 9.96
CA ASP A 45 -10.75 -8.73 9.81
C ASP A 45 -9.68 -9.70 9.27
N GLN A 46 -9.69 -10.94 9.77
CA GLN A 46 -8.69 -11.95 9.37
C GLN A 46 -8.82 -12.38 7.91
N ASP A 47 -10.04 -12.32 7.36
CA ASP A 47 -10.34 -12.77 6.00
C ASP A 47 -10.07 -11.70 4.92
N LYS A 48 -9.88 -10.43 5.29
CA LYS A 48 -9.63 -9.34 4.34
C LYS A 48 -8.15 -9.17 4.07
N ILE A 49 -7.72 -8.98 2.82
CA ILE A 49 -6.31 -8.63 2.53
C ILE A 49 -5.98 -7.30 3.20
N ASN A 50 -4.83 -7.21 3.89
CA ASN A 50 -4.35 -5.97 4.49
C ASN A 50 -3.04 -5.49 3.83
N ILE A 51 -2.54 -4.33 4.27
CA ILE A 51 -1.33 -3.70 3.73
C ILE A 51 -0.07 -4.58 3.84
N VAL A 52 0.03 -5.42 4.87
CA VAL A 52 1.18 -6.33 5.06
C VAL A 52 1.14 -7.47 4.04
N ASP A 53 -0.06 -8.03 3.81
CA ASP A 53 -0.28 -9.07 2.81
C ASP A 53 0.09 -8.54 1.40
N GLU A 54 -0.35 -7.32 1.08
CA GLU A 54 -0.04 -6.62 -0.17
C GLU A 54 1.48 -6.38 -0.32
N ALA A 55 2.12 -5.80 0.71
CA ALA A 55 3.55 -5.53 0.71
C ALA A 55 4.39 -6.79 0.51
N ILE A 56 4.07 -7.91 1.17
CA ILE A 56 4.77 -9.18 0.99
C ILE A 56 4.56 -9.73 -0.43
N THR A 57 3.32 -9.68 -0.93
CA THR A 57 2.96 -10.17 -2.25
C THR A 57 3.74 -9.46 -3.36
N PHE A 58 3.84 -8.13 -3.26
CA PHE A 58 4.47 -7.29 -4.29
C PHE A 58 5.93 -6.90 -3.99
N PHE A 59 6.50 -7.36 -2.87
CA PHE A 59 7.88 -7.05 -2.48
C PHE A 59 8.88 -7.32 -3.61
N ARG A 60 8.78 -8.48 -4.28
CA ARG A 60 9.69 -8.85 -5.38
C ARG A 60 9.50 -7.99 -6.64
N ALA A 61 8.32 -7.42 -6.84
CA ALA A 61 8.07 -6.50 -7.95
C ALA A 61 8.75 -5.15 -7.69
N ASN A 62 8.84 -4.71 -6.43
CA ASN A 62 9.25 -3.35 -6.08
C ASN A 62 10.71 -3.22 -5.60
N VAL A 63 11.28 -4.24 -4.95
CA VAL A 63 12.54 -4.12 -4.18
C VAL A 63 13.76 -3.65 -4.99
N PHE A 64 13.80 -3.87 -6.30
CA PHE A 64 14.91 -3.48 -7.18
C PHE A 64 14.56 -2.34 -8.14
N LYS A 65 13.49 -1.60 -7.87
CA LYS A 65 12.99 -0.55 -8.76
C LYS A 65 13.17 0.82 -8.14
N ILE A 66 13.35 1.82 -9.00
CA ILE A 66 13.19 3.22 -8.59
C ILE A 66 11.69 3.41 -8.39
N PHE A 67 11.31 3.87 -7.20
CA PHE A 67 9.94 3.90 -6.74
C PHE A 67 9.50 5.35 -6.54
N ASP A 68 8.49 5.77 -7.30
CA ASP A 68 7.87 7.10 -7.18
C ASP A 68 6.70 7.03 -6.21
N ILE A 69 6.62 7.92 -5.22
CA ILE A 69 5.58 7.85 -4.18
C ILE A 69 4.31 8.50 -4.73
N LYS A 70 3.24 7.73 -4.93
CA LYS A 70 1.96 8.22 -5.48
C LYS A 70 0.88 8.36 -4.42
N SER A 71 1.03 7.67 -3.28
CA SER A 71 0.09 7.76 -2.17
C SER A 71 0.78 7.67 -0.80
N PRO A 72 0.12 8.12 0.27
CA PRO A 72 0.55 7.87 1.65
C PRO A 72 0.77 6.39 2.02
N ALA A 73 0.14 5.46 1.30
CA ALA A 73 0.18 4.02 1.57
C ALA A 73 1.25 3.27 0.74
N ASP A 74 1.95 3.97 -0.15
CA ASP A 74 3.09 3.45 -0.92
C ASP A 74 4.36 3.32 -0.05
#